data_AF-A0A9E5HTU0-F1
#
_entry.id   AF-A0A9E5HTU0-F1
#
_cell.length_a   1.000
_cell.length_b   1.000
_cell.length_c   1.000
_cell.angle_alpha   90.00
_cell.angle_beta   90.00
_cell.angle_gamma   90.00
#
_symmetry.space_group_name_H-M   'P 1'
#
loop_
_entity.id
_entity.type
_entity.pdbx_description
1 polymer ?
#
loop_
_entity_poly.entity_id
_entity_poly.type
_entity_poly.pdbx_seq_one_letter_code
_entity_poly.pdbx_strand_id
1 'polypeptide(L)'
;SNDMSHMRPDLLPCLLKAASRNQARGFNDIALFEVGPVFGGGEPDDQDFQISGLLVGQTSKKSVHEKARNIDVFDAKADLENTLSALGAPQKVQIKRGGSSWWHPGRHGCICLGPKNVLAVFGEIHPKVLKELDVKGPAVAFTIWPNSIPVPRNHSATRSALDLIDLQAVERDFAFIVADRVEASDLVVAAAGADKKMIQDVKVFDEFIGEEIGSEKKSIAITVRLQPFEKTLTDAEIEELSKKVIEKVTNATGGILRT
;
A
#
# COMPACT_ATOMS: atom_id res chain seq x y z
N SER A 1 -9.55 -19.24 -35.25
CA SER A 1 -8.58 -19.61 -34.21
C SER A 1 -9.35 -19.79 -32.92
N ASN A 2 -9.22 -20.94 -32.24
CA ASN A 2 -9.95 -21.23 -30.99
C ASN A 2 -9.34 -20.50 -29.77
N ASP A 3 -8.16 -19.90 -29.93
CA ASP A 3 -7.39 -19.26 -28.85
C ASP A 3 -7.94 -17.90 -28.39
N MET A 4 -8.78 -17.25 -29.20
CA MET A 4 -9.44 -15.95 -28.88
C MET A 4 -10.97 -16.07 -28.85
N SER A 5 -11.45 -17.17 -28.28
CA SER A 5 -12.88 -17.49 -28.18
C SER A 5 -13.59 -16.87 -26.97
N HIS A 6 -12.83 -16.35 -26.00
CA HIS A 6 -13.35 -15.83 -24.73
C HIS A 6 -12.96 -14.37 -24.52
N MET A 7 -13.91 -13.57 -24.04
CA MET A 7 -13.62 -12.22 -23.55
C MET A 7 -12.80 -12.30 -22.27
N ARG A 8 -11.92 -11.31 -22.07
CA ARG A 8 -11.01 -11.30 -20.91
C ARG A 8 -11.78 -10.94 -19.62
N PRO A 9 -11.69 -11.75 -18.56
CA PRO A 9 -12.29 -11.43 -17.27
C PRO A 9 -11.41 -10.51 -16.40
N ASP A 10 -10.11 -10.39 -16.73
CA ASP A 10 -9.11 -9.62 -16.00
C ASP A 10 -8.00 -9.18 -16.97
N LEU A 11 -7.30 -8.09 -16.67
CA LEU A 11 -6.16 -7.60 -17.46
C LEU A 11 -4.85 -8.35 -17.15
N LEU A 12 -4.68 -8.87 -15.93
CA LEU A 12 -3.46 -9.55 -15.49
C LEU A 12 -3.04 -10.74 -16.36
N PRO A 13 -3.93 -11.63 -16.83
CA PRO A 13 -3.54 -12.73 -17.71
C PRO A 13 -2.88 -12.26 -19.01
N CYS A 14 -3.36 -11.13 -19.57
CA CYS A 14 -2.78 -10.55 -20.78
C CYS A 14 -1.40 -9.95 -20.50
N LEU A 15 -1.24 -9.24 -19.38
CA LEU A 15 0.04 -8.68 -18.95
C LEU A 15 1.07 -9.79 -18.68
N LEU A 16 0.68 -10.88 -18.02
CA LEU A 16 1.55 -12.02 -17.74
C LEU A 16 2.00 -12.74 -19.02
N LYS A 17 1.08 -12.95 -19.98
CA LYS A 17 1.44 -13.49 -21.31
C LYS A 17 2.38 -12.55 -22.07
N ALA A 18 2.19 -11.23 -21.95
CA ALA A 18 3.11 -10.26 -22.53
C ALA A 18 4.49 -10.33 -21.86
N ALA A 19 4.55 -10.49 -20.54
CA ALA A 19 5.79 -10.64 -19.81
C ALA A 19 6.56 -11.91 -20.22
N SER A 20 5.89 -13.07 -20.27
CA SER A 20 6.48 -14.33 -20.75
C SER A 20 7.07 -14.20 -22.16
N ARG A 21 6.33 -13.59 -23.10
CA ARG A 21 6.84 -13.33 -24.47
C ARG A 21 8.08 -12.44 -24.51
N ASN A 22 8.17 -11.46 -23.61
CA ASN A 22 9.35 -10.59 -23.51
C ASN A 22 10.55 -11.34 -22.91
N GLN A 23 10.33 -12.17 -21.88
CA GLN A 23 11.37 -13.02 -21.30
C GLN A 23 11.90 -14.06 -22.28
N ALA A 24 11.04 -14.63 -23.13
CA ALA A 24 11.45 -15.51 -24.22
C ALA A 24 12.37 -14.82 -25.25
N ARG A 25 12.37 -13.49 -25.30
CA ARG A 25 13.24 -12.66 -26.15
C ARG A 25 14.44 -12.08 -25.38
N GLY A 26 14.64 -12.48 -24.12
CA GLY A 26 15.77 -12.05 -23.29
C GLY A 26 15.54 -10.79 -22.46
N PHE A 27 14.32 -10.22 -22.47
CA PHE A 27 13.97 -9.08 -21.61
C PHE A 27 13.43 -9.58 -20.28
N ASN A 28 14.25 -9.51 -19.23
CA ASN A 28 13.88 -10.03 -17.90
C ASN A 28 13.29 -8.96 -16.97
N ASP A 29 13.71 -7.70 -17.13
CA ASP A 29 13.20 -6.56 -16.37
C ASP A 29 12.05 -5.91 -17.15
N ILE A 30 10.84 -6.02 -16.62
CA ILE A 30 9.61 -5.70 -17.33
C ILE A 30 8.71 -4.87 -16.42
N ALA A 31 8.30 -3.70 -16.92
CA ALA A 31 7.24 -2.89 -16.33
C ALA A 31 6.18 -2.63 -17.40
N LEU A 32 4.99 -3.19 -17.22
CA LEU A 32 3.87 -3.06 -18.16
C LEU A 32 2.65 -2.58 -17.41
N PHE A 33 1.81 -1.79 -18.07
CA PHE A 33 0.48 -1.47 -17.58
C PHE A 33 -0.53 -1.53 -18.71
N GLU A 34 -1.79 -1.77 -18.35
CA GLU A 34 -2.91 -1.71 -19.26
C GLU A 34 -4.11 -1.07 -18.58
N VAL A 35 -4.88 -0.33 -19.38
CA VAL A 35 -6.15 0.28 -19.00
C VAL A 35 -7.19 -0.18 -20.00
N GLY A 36 -8.29 -0.76 -19.53
CA GLY A 36 -9.33 -1.19 -20.46
C GLY A 36 -10.47 -1.97 -19.83
N PRO A 37 -11.45 -2.35 -20.66
CA PRO A 37 -12.61 -3.10 -20.20
C PRO A 37 -12.26 -4.56 -19.91
N VAL A 38 -12.98 -5.12 -18.95
CA VAL A 38 -13.01 -6.53 -18.58
C VAL A 38 -14.45 -7.00 -18.52
N PHE A 39 -14.66 -8.30 -18.69
CA PHE A 39 -15.99 -8.88 -18.88
C PHE A 39 -16.16 -10.05 -17.90
N GLY A 40 -16.98 -9.84 -16.87
CA GLY A 40 -17.29 -10.87 -15.87
C GLY A 40 -18.34 -11.88 -16.35
N GLY A 41 -19.07 -11.56 -17.41
CA GLY A 41 -20.19 -12.31 -17.95
C GLY A 41 -20.57 -11.85 -19.36
N GLY A 42 -21.74 -12.30 -19.83
CA GLY A 42 -22.20 -12.08 -21.20
C GLY A 42 -23.14 -10.88 -21.36
N GLU A 43 -23.62 -10.31 -20.25
CA GLU A 43 -24.55 -9.19 -20.28
C GLU A 43 -23.81 -7.85 -20.32
N PRO A 44 -24.40 -6.78 -20.88
CA PRO A 44 -23.76 -5.45 -20.91
C PRO A 44 -23.35 -4.92 -19.53
N ASP A 45 -24.11 -5.25 -18.49
CA ASP A 45 -23.85 -4.84 -17.09
C ASP A 45 -22.69 -5.62 -16.45
N ASP A 46 -22.23 -6.71 -17.08
CA ASP A 46 -21.06 -7.48 -16.63
C ASP A 46 -19.73 -6.91 -17.16
N GLN A 47 -19.78 -5.80 -17.90
CA GLN A 47 -18.60 -5.08 -18.33
C GLN A 47 -18.15 -4.11 -17.24
N ASP A 48 -16.90 -4.26 -16.81
CA ASP A 48 -16.24 -3.34 -15.88
C ASP A 48 -14.97 -2.76 -16.51
N PHE A 49 -14.34 -1.81 -15.83
CA PHE A 49 -13.12 -1.16 -16.27
C PHE A 49 -12.01 -1.38 -15.24
N GLN A 50 -10.82 -1.74 -15.70
CA GLN A 50 -9.67 -1.97 -14.84
C GLN A 50 -8.45 -1.17 -15.29
N ILE A 51 -7.60 -0.85 -14.33
CA ILE A 51 -6.22 -0.40 -14.56
C ILE A 51 -5.34 -1.42 -13.87
N SER A 52 -4.47 -2.11 -14.62
CA SER A 52 -3.54 -3.08 -14.03
C SER A 52 -2.10 -2.78 -14.42
N GLY A 53 -1.19 -2.97 -13.48
CA GLY A 53 0.25 -2.88 -13.67
C GLY A 53 0.93 -4.20 -13.29
N LEU A 54 2.02 -4.53 -13.98
CA LEU A 54 2.84 -5.71 -13.75
C LEU A 54 4.32 -5.31 -13.78
N LEU A 55 5.03 -5.69 -12.74
CA LEU A 55 6.47 -5.50 -12.59
C LEU A 55 7.15 -6.85 -12.37
N VAL A 56 8.23 -7.09 -13.12
CA VAL A 56 9.04 -8.32 -13.06
C VAL A 56 10.51 -7.96 -13.15
N GLY A 57 11.37 -8.65 -12.38
CA GLY A 57 12.82 -8.48 -12.44
C GLY A 57 13.35 -7.48 -11.41
N GLN A 58 14.21 -6.57 -11.85
CA GLN A 58 14.93 -5.61 -11.00
C GLN A 58 14.38 -4.18 -11.10
N THR A 59 14.52 -3.40 -10.02
CA THR A 59 14.06 -2.01 -9.93
C THR A 59 14.77 -1.06 -10.90
N SER A 60 16.02 -1.38 -11.26
CA SER A 60 16.81 -0.57 -12.19
C SER A 60 17.79 -1.46 -12.97
N LYS A 61 18.26 -0.92 -14.09
CA LYS A 61 19.35 -1.53 -14.86
C LYS A 61 20.65 -1.48 -14.05
N LYS A 62 21.59 -2.36 -14.36
CA LYS A 62 22.94 -2.34 -13.77
C LYS A 62 23.54 -0.93 -13.89
N SER A 63 23.80 -0.32 -12.75
CA SER A 63 24.39 1.00 -12.62
C SER A 63 25.56 0.94 -11.64
N VAL A 64 26.58 1.77 -11.86
CA VAL A 64 27.69 1.92 -10.91
C VAL A 64 27.31 2.79 -9.71
N HIS A 65 26.21 3.55 -9.84
CA HIS A 65 25.73 4.48 -8.81
C HIS A 65 24.54 3.95 -8.02
N GLU A 66 23.79 3.00 -8.59
CA GLU A 66 22.58 2.46 -7.98
C GLU A 66 22.71 0.94 -7.81
N LYS A 67 22.41 0.46 -6.60
CA LYS A 67 22.27 -0.97 -6.36
C LYS A 67 20.90 -1.42 -6.88
N ALA A 68 20.89 -2.24 -7.92
CA ALA A 68 19.68 -2.92 -8.36
C ALA A 68 19.23 -3.91 -7.27
N ARG A 69 17.95 -3.86 -6.91
CA ARG A 69 17.30 -4.88 -6.07
C ARG A 69 16.20 -5.56 -6.87
N ASN A 70 15.80 -6.75 -6.42
CA ASN A 70 14.60 -7.38 -6.95
C ASN A 70 13.39 -6.52 -6.58
N ILE A 71 12.44 -6.46 -7.52
CA ILE A 71 11.15 -5.82 -7.29
C ILE A 71 10.40 -6.60 -6.21
N ASP A 72 9.75 -5.88 -5.31
CA ASP A 72 8.95 -6.43 -4.22
C ASP A 72 7.53 -5.84 -4.20
N VAL A 73 6.71 -6.32 -3.26
CA VAL A 73 5.30 -5.91 -3.14
C VAL A 73 5.12 -4.41 -2.88
N PHE A 74 6.11 -3.74 -2.29
CA PHE A 74 6.04 -2.33 -1.97
C PHE A 74 6.25 -1.44 -3.20
N ASP A 75 6.95 -1.93 -4.22
CA ASP A 75 7.03 -1.24 -5.52
C ASP A 75 5.65 -1.14 -6.19
N ALA A 76 4.94 -2.29 -6.27
CA ALA A 76 3.58 -2.32 -6.80
C ALA A 76 2.61 -1.49 -5.96
N LYS A 77 2.80 -1.48 -4.63
CA LYS A 77 2.02 -0.64 -3.72
C LYS A 77 2.24 0.85 -3.98
N ALA A 78 3.49 1.28 -4.16
CA ALA A 78 3.81 2.68 -4.40
C ALA A 78 3.20 3.18 -5.72
N ASP A 79 3.33 2.41 -6.80
CA ASP A 79 2.71 2.74 -8.10
C ASP A 79 1.17 2.79 -8.00
N LEU A 80 0.59 1.84 -7.26
CA LEU A 80 -0.83 1.80 -6.99
C LEU A 80 -1.31 3.05 -6.21
N GLU A 81 -0.64 3.40 -5.12
CA GLU A 81 -1.00 4.56 -4.29
C GLU A 81 -0.89 5.88 -5.08
N ASN A 82 0.16 6.03 -5.90
CA ASN A 82 0.32 7.16 -6.81
C ASN A 82 -0.83 7.24 -7.82
N THR A 83 -1.21 6.10 -8.40
CA THR A 83 -2.29 6.03 -9.38
C THR A 83 -3.65 6.34 -8.73
N LEU A 84 -3.93 5.79 -7.55
CA LEU A 84 -5.14 6.10 -6.79
C LEU A 84 -5.23 7.58 -6.41
N SER A 85 -4.12 8.18 -5.97
CA SER A 85 -4.06 9.60 -5.69
C SER A 85 -4.34 10.44 -6.94
N ALA A 86 -3.82 10.05 -8.09
CA ALA A 86 -4.07 10.73 -9.37
C ALA A 86 -5.54 10.61 -9.81
N LEU A 87 -6.21 9.50 -9.49
CA LEU A 87 -7.64 9.28 -9.72
C LEU A 87 -8.54 10.01 -8.71
N GLY A 88 -7.97 10.71 -7.73
CA GLY A 88 -8.71 11.43 -6.70
C GLY A 88 -9.33 10.52 -5.63
N ALA A 89 -8.76 9.33 -5.43
CA ALA A 89 -9.21 8.43 -4.37
C ALA A 89 -9.03 9.08 -2.98
N PRO A 90 -9.90 8.78 -2.01
CA PRO A 90 -9.75 9.27 -0.64
C PRO A 90 -8.40 8.88 -0.04
N GLN A 91 -7.73 9.79 0.69
CA GLN A 91 -6.45 9.47 1.34
C GLN A 91 -6.58 8.47 2.50
N LYS A 92 -7.77 8.36 3.10
CA LYS A 92 -8.03 7.43 4.22
C LYS A 92 -8.58 6.12 3.68
N VAL A 93 -7.68 5.21 3.36
CA VAL A 93 -7.98 3.83 2.92
C VAL A 93 -7.52 2.81 3.96
N GLN A 94 -8.16 1.65 3.97
CA GLN A 94 -7.75 0.50 4.77
C GLN A 94 -7.06 -0.51 3.86
N ILE A 95 -5.97 -1.12 4.33
CA ILE A 95 -5.38 -2.27 3.66
C ILE A 95 -5.90 -3.51 4.38
N LYS A 96 -6.47 -4.45 3.62
CA LYS A 96 -6.97 -5.72 4.14
C LYS A 96 -6.43 -6.89 3.35
N ARG A 97 -6.48 -8.08 3.94
CA ARG A 97 -6.29 -9.34 3.22
C ARG A 97 -7.62 -9.79 2.60
N GLY A 98 -7.56 -10.62 1.56
CA GLY A 98 -8.76 -11.18 0.93
C GLY A 98 -8.82 -11.05 -0.59
N GLY A 99 -7.66 -10.95 -1.25
CA GLY A 99 -7.60 -11.03 -2.71
C GLY A 99 -7.93 -12.43 -3.22
N SER A 100 -8.19 -12.52 -4.52
CA SER A 100 -8.40 -13.79 -5.23
C SER A 100 -7.25 -14.78 -5.06
N SER A 101 -7.50 -16.07 -5.31
CA SER A 101 -6.55 -17.16 -5.11
C SER A 101 -5.31 -17.14 -6.03
N TRP A 102 -5.32 -16.32 -7.08
CA TRP A 102 -4.17 -16.11 -7.96
C TRP A 102 -3.14 -15.14 -7.38
N TRP A 103 -3.44 -14.46 -6.28
CA TRP A 103 -2.47 -13.70 -5.50
C TRP A 103 -1.74 -14.60 -4.50
N HIS A 104 -0.53 -14.23 -4.13
CA HIS A 104 0.21 -14.93 -3.10
C HIS A 104 -0.47 -14.75 -1.73
N PRO A 105 -0.79 -15.81 -0.96
CA PRO A 105 -1.65 -15.73 0.23
C PRO A 105 -1.10 -14.81 1.32
N GLY A 106 0.22 -14.75 1.51
CA GLY A 106 0.87 -13.88 2.49
C GLY A 106 1.35 -12.52 1.95
N ARG A 107 1.39 -12.33 0.62
CA ARG A 107 2.10 -11.21 -0.03
C ARG A 107 1.19 -10.45 -0.99
N HIS A 108 0.02 -10.06 -0.50
CA HIS A 108 -0.91 -9.17 -1.20
C HIS A 108 -1.70 -8.30 -0.21
N GLY A 109 -2.21 -7.18 -0.67
CA GLY A 109 -3.11 -6.29 0.06
C GLY A 109 -4.23 -5.79 -0.84
N CYS A 110 -5.41 -5.64 -0.25
CA CYS A 110 -6.57 -5.02 -0.88
C CYS A 110 -6.74 -3.62 -0.29
N ILE A 111 -6.76 -2.59 -1.13
CA ILE A 111 -7.06 -1.23 -0.72
C ILE A 111 -8.58 -1.08 -0.71
N CYS A 112 -9.14 -0.85 0.48
CA CYS A 112 -10.57 -0.81 0.72
C CYS A 112 -11.01 0.54 1.29
N LEU A 113 -12.19 0.98 0.86
CA LEU A 113 -12.93 2.05 1.51
C LEU A 113 -14.04 1.44 2.37
N GLY A 114 -13.75 1.30 3.67
CA GLY A 114 -14.65 0.60 4.60
C GLY A 114 -14.60 -0.93 4.45
N PRO A 115 -15.65 -1.65 4.88
CA PRO A 115 -15.61 -3.12 4.94
C PRO A 115 -15.88 -3.82 3.61
N LYS A 116 -16.62 -3.20 2.69
CA LYS A 116 -17.14 -3.87 1.48
C LYS A 116 -16.58 -3.31 0.16
N ASN A 117 -16.19 -2.04 0.12
CA ASN A 117 -15.77 -1.42 -1.13
C ASN A 117 -14.26 -1.63 -1.33
N VAL A 118 -13.87 -2.46 -2.30
CA VAL A 118 -12.48 -2.70 -2.67
C VAL A 118 -12.14 -1.81 -3.86
N LEU A 119 -11.17 -0.92 -3.70
CA LEU A 119 -10.73 0.01 -4.74
C LEU A 119 -9.65 -0.61 -5.62
N ALA A 120 -8.78 -1.42 -5.02
CA ALA A 120 -7.66 -2.04 -5.70
C ALA A 120 -7.11 -3.25 -4.94
N VAL A 121 -6.36 -4.09 -5.64
CA VAL A 121 -5.50 -5.13 -5.05
C VAL A 121 -4.08 -4.96 -5.58
N PHE A 122 -3.08 -5.19 -4.73
CA PHE A 122 -1.68 -5.29 -5.11
C PHE A 122 -1.05 -6.50 -4.43
N GLY A 123 -0.01 -7.05 -5.03
CA GLY A 123 0.65 -8.20 -4.45
C GLY A 123 1.61 -8.90 -5.39
N GLU A 124 2.25 -9.93 -4.86
CA GLU A 124 2.90 -10.95 -5.66
C GLU A 124 1.86 -11.89 -6.27
N ILE A 125 2.09 -12.29 -7.51
CA ILE A 125 1.30 -13.31 -8.18
C ILE A 125 1.68 -14.69 -7.62
N HIS A 126 0.68 -15.57 -7.49
CA HIS A 126 0.87 -16.91 -6.95
C HIS A 126 1.87 -17.71 -7.81
N PRO A 127 2.89 -18.38 -7.23
CA PRO A 127 3.93 -19.09 -7.99
C PRO A 127 3.40 -20.13 -8.99
N LYS A 128 2.31 -20.83 -8.64
CA LYS A 128 1.59 -21.74 -9.55
C LYS A 128 1.10 -21.06 -10.83
N VAL A 129 0.56 -19.84 -10.73
CA VAL A 129 0.07 -19.08 -11.88
C VAL A 129 1.24 -18.65 -12.76
N LEU A 130 2.34 -18.19 -12.16
CA LEU A 130 3.56 -17.84 -12.90
C LEU A 130 4.15 -19.04 -13.65
N LYS A 131 4.17 -20.21 -13.01
CA LYS A 131 4.62 -21.45 -13.64
C LYS A 131 3.76 -21.85 -14.82
N GLU A 132 2.43 -21.75 -14.69
CA GLU A 132 1.48 -22.10 -15.75
C GLU A 132 1.59 -21.15 -16.95
N LEU A 133 1.89 -19.88 -16.71
CA LEU A 133 2.02 -18.85 -17.74
C LEU A 133 3.47 -18.65 -18.22
N ASP A 134 4.40 -19.52 -17.82
CA ASP A 134 5.83 -19.46 -18.15
C ASP A 134 6.46 -18.06 -17.92
N VAL A 135 6.14 -17.47 -16.76
CA VAL A 135 6.78 -16.24 -16.27
C VAL A 135 7.87 -16.62 -15.28
N LYS A 136 9.09 -16.22 -15.58
CA LYS A 136 10.29 -16.51 -14.78
C LYS A 136 10.47 -15.47 -13.69
N GLY A 137 10.77 -15.95 -12.48
CA GLY A 137 11.03 -15.11 -11.31
C GLY A 137 9.74 -14.61 -10.63
N PRO A 138 9.87 -13.88 -9.51
CA PRO A 138 8.73 -13.24 -8.87
C PRO A 138 8.17 -12.14 -9.77
N ALA A 139 6.84 -12.00 -9.75
CA ALA A 139 6.13 -10.93 -10.41
C ALA A 139 5.20 -10.27 -9.40
N VAL A 140 5.23 -8.95 -9.35
CA VAL A 140 4.30 -8.15 -8.54
C VAL A 140 3.40 -7.37 -9.47
N ALA A 141 2.17 -7.18 -9.04
CA ALA A 141 1.17 -6.51 -9.83
C ALA A 141 0.20 -5.74 -8.95
N PHE A 142 -0.55 -4.86 -9.59
CA PHE A 142 -1.72 -4.24 -9.01
C PHE A 142 -2.86 -4.20 -10.02
N THR A 143 -4.08 -4.15 -9.51
CA THR A 143 -5.32 -3.95 -10.27
C THR A 143 -6.20 -2.96 -9.52
N ILE A 144 -6.67 -1.93 -10.20
CA ILE A 144 -7.57 -0.89 -9.70
C ILE A 144 -8.90 -1.04 -10.43
N TRP A 145 -10.00 -0.86 -9.69
CA TRP A 145 -11.35 -0.71 -10.24
C TRP A 145 -11.75 0.77 -10.15
N PRO A 146 -11.56 1.57 -11.22
CA PRO A 146 -11.80 3.01 -11.17
C PRO A 146 -13.25 3.36 -10.83
N ASN A 147 -14.20 2.53 -11.27
CA ASN A 147 -15.63 2.71 -10.98
C ASN A 147 -15.96 2.56 -9.49
N SER A 148 -15.11 1.89 -8.71
CA SER A 148 -15.29 1.73 -7.25
C SER A 148 -14.80 2.96 -6.46
N ILE A 149 -14.05 3.86 -7.11
CA ILE A 149 -13.55 5.09 -6.50
C ILE A 149 -14.71 6.09 -6.42
N PRO A 150 -15.11 6.55 -5.21
CA PRO A 150 -16.20 7.50 -5.09
C PRO A 150 -15.84 8.81 -5.78
N VAL A 151 -16.72 9.28 -6.65
CA VAL A 151 -16.59 10.60 -7.26
C VAL A 151 -16.78 11.66 -6.18
N PRO A 152 -15.85 12.63 -6.02
CA PRO A 152 -16.04 13.73 -5.09
C PRO A 152 -17.33 14.49 -5.42
N ARG A 153 -18.28 14.54 -4.48
CA ARG A 153 -19.57 15.24 -4.66
C ARG A 153 -19.43 16.73 -4.98
N ASN A 154 -18.32 17.35 -4.57
CA ASN A 154 -18.04 18.77 -4.79
C ASN A 154 -16.77 18.92 -5.62
N HIS A 155 -16.92 18.94 -6.94
CA HIS A 155 -15.84 19.30 -7.85
C HIS A 155 -15.69 20.84 -7.87
N SER A 156 -14.99 21.39 -6.87
CA SER A 156 -14.53 22.78 -6.93
C SER A 156 -13.23 22.81 -7.73
N ALA A 157 -13.16 23.64 -8.78
CA ALA A 157 -11.89 23.92 -9.47
C ALA A 157 -10.87 24.65 -8.57
N THR A 158 -11.33 25.17 -7.42
CA THR A 158 -10.54 25.92 -6.46
C THR A 158 -10.01 24.96 -5.40
N ARG A 159 -8.67 24.83 -5.32
CA ARG A 159 -8.01 24.22 -4.14
C ARG A 159 -8.38 25.05 -2.90
N SER A 160 -8.57 24.39 -1.77
CA SER A 160 -8.74 25.08 -0.49
C SER A 160 -7.57 26.05 -0.26
N ALA A 161 -7.84 27.14 0.47
CA ALA A 161 -6.81 28.07 0.87
C ALA A 161 -5.67 27.31 1.58
N LEU A 162 -4.44 27.68 1.26
CA LEU A 162 -3.27 27.13 1.95
C LEU A 162 -3.18 27.81 3.31
N ASP A 163 -3.45 27.06 4.37
CA ASP A 163 -3.21 27.54 5.73
C ASP A 163 -1.72 27.39 6.04
N LEU A 164 -0.99 28.50 5.98
CA LEU A 164 0.42 28.54 6.35
C LEU A 164 0.54 28.56 7.88
N ILE A 165 1.21 27.54 8.41
CA ILE A 165 1.49 27.42 9.84
C ILE A 165 2.95 27.84 10.05
N ASP A 166 3.16 29.00 10.68
CA ASP A 166 4.48 29.59 10.93
C ASP A 166 5.14 29.07 12.23
N LEU A 167 4.59 28.00 12.80
CA LEU A 167 5.08 27.38 14.03
C LEU A 167 5.90 26.12 13.71
N GLN A 168 6.96 25.93 14.50
CA GLN A 168 7.87 24.80 14.33
C GLN A 168 7.18 23.47 14.59
N ALA A 169 7.28 22.54 13.63
CA ALA A 169 6.87 21.16 13.80
C ALA A 169 7.86 20.42 14.73
N VAL A 170 7.33 19.52 15.54
CA VAL A 170 8.13 18.65 16.43
C VAL A 170 7.91 17.20 16.02
N GLU A 171 8.98 16.42 15.95
CA GLU A 171 8.92 14.99 15.66
C GLU A 171 9.31 14.20 16.91
N ARG A 172 8.53 13.13 17.19
CA ARG A 172 8.79 12.20 18.29
C ARG A 172 8.73 10.77 17.79
N ASP A 173 9.79 10.03 18.09
CA ASP A 173 9.92 8.63 17.71
C ASP A 173 9.50 7.73 18.86
N PHE A 174 8.75 6.69 18.53
CA PHE A 174 8.31 5.66 19.46
C PHE A 174 8.61 4.29 18.86
N ALA A 175 9.25 3.43 19.63
CA ALA A 175 9.46 2.03 19.26
C ALA A 175 8.56 1.15 20.11
N PHE A 176 7.69 0.36 19.48
CA PHE A 176 6.78 -0.55 20.17
C PHE A 176 7.13 -2.00 19.88
N ILE A 177 7.29 -2.79 20.93
CA ILE A 177 7.38 -4.23 20.85
C ILE A 177 5.97 -4.81 20.84
N VAL A 178 5.59 -5.44 19.72
CA VAL A 178 4.28 -6.04 19.48
C VAL A 178 4.42 -7.51 19.09
N ALA A 179 3.32 -8.27 19.18
CA ALA A 179 3.30 -9.61 18.62
C ALA A 179 3.44 -9.56 17.08
N ASP A 180 4.09 -10.56 16.49
CA ASP A 180 4.39 -10.60 15.05
C ASP A 180 3.14 -10.44 14.15
N ARG A 181 2.00 -10.99 14.60
CA ARG A 181 0.70 -10.89 13.93
C ARG A 181 0.08 -9.49 13.87
N VAL A 182 0.58 -8.53 14.65
CA VAL A 182 0.03 -7.17 14.70
C VAL A 182 0.44 -6.42 13.42
N GLU A 183 -0.53 -5.80 12.76
CA GLU A 183 -0.27 -5.04 11.55
C GLU A 183 0.29 -3.65 11.91
N ALA A 184 1.30 -3.18 11.18
CA ALA A 184 1.88 -1.86 11.41
C ALA A 184 0.86 -0.73 11.24
N SER A 185 -0.14 -0.93 10.38
CA SER A 185 -1.27 0.00 10.20
C SER A 185 -2.07 0.22 11.48
N ASP A 186 -2.18 -0.78 12.36
CA ASP A 186 -2.92 -0.65 13.62
C ASP A 186 -2.20 0.33 14.56
N LEU A 187 -0.86 0.31 14.59
CA LEU A 187 -0.06 1.26 15.36
C LEU A 187 -0.22 2.68 14.81
N VAL A 188 -0.12 2.84 13.49
CA VAL A 188 -0.25 4.14 12.82
C VAL A 188 -1.64 4.75 13.06
N VAL A 189 -2.70 3.95 12.90
CA VAL A 189 -4.09 4.39 13.12
C VAL A 189 -4.33 4.73 14.61
N ALA A 190 -3.80 3.94 15.53
CA ALA A 190 -3.94 4.19 16.96
C ALA A 190 -3.21 5.47 17.38
N ALA A 191 -1.96 5.66 16.92
CA ALA A 191 -1.16 6.85 17.21
C ALA A 191 -1.79 8.12 16.61
N ALA A 192 -2.17 8.09 15.33
CA ALA A 192 -2.86 9.22 14.68
C ALA A 192 -4.22 9.54 15.33
N GLY A 193 -4.85 8.54 15.96
CA GLY A 193 -6.09 8.67 16.70
C GLY A 193 -5.94 9.27 18.11
N ALA A 194 -4.73 9.45 18.62
CA ALA A 194 -4.49 9.98 19.96
C ALA A 194 -4.86 11.46 20.07
N ASP A 195 -4.49 12.27 19.07
CA ASP A 195 -4.93 13.66 18.94
C ASP A 195 -5.00 14.07 17.47
N LYS A 196 -6.22 14.11 16.92
CA LYS A 196 -6.46 14.44 15.50
C LYS A 196 -6.20 15.90 15.15
N LYS A 197 -6.04 16.77 16.16
CA LYS A 197 -5.77 18.19 15.93
C LYS A 197 -4.28 18.42 15.84
N MET A 198 -3.50 17.91 16.79
CA MET A 198 -2.07 18.18 16.86
C MET A 198 -1.21 17.22 16.02
N ILE A 199 -1.64 15.97 15.86
CA ILE A 199 -0.89 14.98 15.08
C ILE A 199 -1.18 15.19 13.60
N GLN A 200 -0.17 15.65 12.88
CA GLN A 200 -0.25 15.90 11.45
C GLN A 200 -0.03 14.61 10.64
N ASP A 201 0.95 13.81 11.06
CA ASP A 201 1.37 12.62 10.33
C ASP A 201 2.01 11.59 11.26
N VAL A 202 1.89 10.32 10.89
CA VAL A 202 2.52 9.19 11.59
C VAL A 202 3.11 8.24 10.56
N LYS A 203 4.43 8.03 10.62
CA LYS A 203 5.14 7.17 9.67
C LYS A 203 5.86 6.05 10.38
N VAL A 204 5.80 4.85 9.80
CA VAL A 204 6.71 3.75 10.18
C VAL A 204 8.04 4.00 9.48
N PHE A 205 9.14 3.97 10.23
CA PHE A 205 10.47 4.16 9.66
C PHE A 205 11.41 2.97 9.89
N ASP A 206 11.10 2.08 10.82
CA ASP A 206 11.88 0.88 11.07
C ASP A 206 11.01 -0.28 11.56
N GLU A 207 11.37 -1.49 11.13
CA GLU A 207 10.81 -2.75 11.61
C GLU A 207 11.97 -3.70 11.91
N PHE A 208 12.08 -4.12 13.16
CA PHE A 208 13.10 -5.05 13.62
C PHE A 208 12.49 -6.34 14.13
N ILE A 209 12.95 -7.46 13.55
CA ILE A 209 12.62 -8.82 13.96
C ILE A 209 13.94 -9.48 14.34
N GLY A 210 14.07 -9.94 15.59
CA GLY A 210 15.31 -10.55 16.07
C GLY A 210 15.14 -11.26 17.39
N GLU A 211 16.07 -12.18 17.68
CA GLU A 211 16.03 -13.02 18.88
C GLU A 211 16.04 -12.20 20.18
N GLU A 212 16.68 -11.03 20.18
CA GLU A 212 16.77 -10.11 21.33
C GLU A 212 15.39 -9.64 21.83
N ILE A 213 14.37 -9.64 20.97
CA ILE A 213 13.01 -9.17 21.30
C ILE A 213 12.05 -10.35 21.54
N GLY A 214 12.51 -11.58 21.28
CA GLY A 214 11.75 -12.81 21.36
C GLY A 214 11.18 -13.23 20.00
N SER A 215 11.25 -14.53 19.72
CA SER A 215 10.92 -15.13 18.41
C SER A 215 9.50 -14.88 17.86
N GLU A 216 8.55 -14.46 18.69
CA GLU A 216 7.15 -14.18 18.29
C GLU A 216 6.80 -12.68 18.36
N LYS A 217 7.80 -11.82 18.53
CA LYS A 217 7.63 -10.39 18.66
C LYS A 217 8.45 -9.66 17.61
N LYS A 218 8.01 -8.45 17.33
CA LYS A 218 8.70 -7.50 16.46
C LYS A 218 8.64 -6.11 17.07
N SER A 219 9.66 -5.31 16.79
CA SER A 219 9.72 -3.91 17.17
C SER A 219 9.38 -3.06 15.95
N ILE A 220 8.33 -2.25 16.05
CA ILE A 220 7.96 -1.29 15.02
C ILE A 220 8.25 0.12 15.55
N ALA A 221 9.05 0.88 14.82
CA ALA A 221 9.35 2.26 15.15
C ALA A 221 8.50 3.21 14.29
N ILE A 222 7.83 4.13 14.95
CA ILE A 222 6.99 5.16 14.33
C ILE A 222 7.48 6.56 14.71
N THR A 223 7.51 7.46 13.74
CA THR A 223 7.71 8.89 13.95
C THR A 223 6.34 9.56 13.91
N VAL A 224 6.02 10.31 14.95
CA VAL A 224 4.81 11.12 15.06
C VAL A 224 5.19 12.58 14.88
N ARG A 225 4.63 13.22 13.86
CA ARG A 225 4.84 14.65 13.58
C ARG A 225 3.73 15.49 14.21
N LEU A 226 4.13 16.38 15.09
CA LEU A 226 3.28 17.30 15.83
C LEU A 226 3.35 18.69 15.20
N GLN A 227 2.21 19.23 14.81
CA GLN A 227 2.11 20.56 14.23
C GLN A 227 1.21 21.44 15.10
N PRO A 228 1.78 22.34 15.92
CA PRO A 228 0.97 23.33 16.64
C PRO A 228 0.38 24.37 15.69
N PHE A 229 -0.82 24.87 16.03
CA PHE A 229 -1.54 25.89 15.25
C PHE A 229 -1.55 27.27 15.91
N GLU A 230 -1.60 27.34 17.24
CA GLU A 230 -1.76 28.61 17.97
C GLU A 230 -0.45 29.09 18.61
N LYS A 231 0.28 28.19 19.28
CA LYS A 231 1.50 28.50 20.04
C LYS A 231 2.49 27.35 19.95
N THR A 232 3.77 27.66 20.07
CA THR A 232 4.83 26.66 20.20
C THR A 232 4.52 25.71 21.35
N LEU A 233 4.72 24.42 21.12
CA LEU A 233 4.52 23.40 22.14
C LEU A 233 5.57 23.53 23.24
N THR A 234 5.11 23.46 24.48
CA THR A 234 5.98 23.31 25.65
C THR A 234 6.37 21.85 25.84
N ASP A 235 7.49 21.59 26.53
CA ASP A 235 7.92 20.21 26.82
C ASP A 235 6.84 19.42 27.58
N ALA A 236 6.11 20.07 28.48
CA ALA A 236 5.03 19.44 29.24
C ALA A 236 3.87 18.95 28.33
N GLU A 237 3.48 19.74 27.33
CA GLU A 237 2.44 19.38 26.37
C GLU A 237 2.89 18.23 25.45
N ILE A 238 4.16 18.25 25.04
CA ILE A 238 4.75 17.17 24.23
C ILE A 238 4.76 15.86 25.01
N GLU A 239 5.16 15.89 26.29
CA GLU A 239 5.16 14.72 27.17
C GLU A 239 3.75 14.19 27.43
N GLU A 240 2.77 15.06 27.65
CA GLU A 240 1.37 14.66 27.81
C GLU A 240 0.83 13.98 26.54
N LEU A 241 1.12 14.53 25.37
CA LEU A 241 0.70 13.95 24.11
C LEU A 241 1.41 12.61 23.83
N SER A 242 2.69 12.52 24.17
CA SER A 242 3.47 11.29 24.06
C SER A 242 2.87 10.17 24.92
N LYS A 243 2.46 10.48 26.16
CA LYS A 243 1.75 9.52 27.02
C LYS A 243 0.42 9.08 26.40
N LYS A 244 -0.37 9.99 25.84
CA LYS A 244 -1.64 9.66 25.15
C LYS A 244 -1.41 8.73 23.96
N VAL A 245 -0.36 8.97 23.16
CA VAL A 245 0.02 8.10 22.04
C VAL A 245 0.39 6.71 22.55
N ILE A 246 1.26 6.62 23.56
CA ILE A 246 1.68 5.35 24.15
C ILE A 246 0.47 4.57 24.68
N GLU A 247 -0.42 5.20 25.44
CA GLU A 247 -1.62 4.57 25.98
C GLU A 247 -2.55 4.06 24.87
N LYS A 248 -2.77 4.85 23.82
CA LYS A 248 -3.64 4.46 22.69
C LYS A 248 -3.07 3.28 21.92
N VAL A 249 -1.78 3.31 21.60
CA VAL A 249 -1.10 2.22 20.90
C VAL A 249 -1.10 0.96 21.76
N THR A 250 -0.76 1.07 23.05
CA THR A 250 -0.77 -0.05 24.00
C THR A 250 -2.16 -0.68 24.10
N ASN A 251 -3.21 0.12 24.24
CA ASN A 251 -4.58 -0.38 24.32
C ASN A 251 -5.08 -1.04 23.03
N ALA A 252 -4.67 -0.53 21.86
CA ALA A 252 -5.11 -1.06 20.57
C ALA A 252 -4.37 -2.35 20.18
N THR A 253 -3.08 -2.45 20.49
CA THR A 253 -2.19 -3.49 19.95
C THR A 253 -1.62 -4.45 21.01
N GLY A 254 -1.72 -4.09 22.29
CA GLY A 254 -0.99 -4.75 23.37
C GLY A 254 0.52 -4.48 23.34
N GLY A 255 0.97 -3.52 22.51
CA GLY A 255 2.37 -3.17 22.35
C GLY A 255 2.98 -2.52 23.59
N ILE A 256 4.25 -2.79 23.85
CA ILE A 256 5.00 -2.21 24.96
C ILE A 256 6.06 -1.27 24.38
N LEU A 257 6.17 -0.06 24.91
CA LEU A 257 7.22 0.88 24.50
C LEU A 257 8.59 0.30 24.83
N ARG A 258 9.48 0.27 23.83
CA ARG A 258 10.89 -0.08 23.99
C ARG A 258 11.62 1.16 24.53
N THR A 259 12.15 1.03 25.74
CA THR A 259 13.05 2.02 26.37
C THR A 259 14.50 1.73 26.06
#